data_AF-U9SH69-F1
#
_entry.id   AF-U9SH69-F1
#
_cell.length_a   1.000
_cell.length_b   1.000
_cell.length_c   1.000
_cell.angle_alpha   90.00
_cell.angle_beta   90.00
_cell.angle_gamma   90.00
#
_symmetry.space_group_name_H-M   'P 1'
#
loop_
_entity.id
_entity.type
_entity.pdbx_description
1 polymer ?
#
loop_
_entity_poly.entity_id
_entity_poly.type
_entity_poly.pdbx_seq_one_letter_code
_entity_poly.pdbx_strand_id
1 'polypeptide(L)'
;MAMTKATPKARKPKTNNFKSILEQFSEKYNLSAKSSPKQLSKHNKELGVSLQGWEARKCVKDLLTRRKYSKKKKESLVPDKRKEKFTIEKRAEYCAKTGNKWDIHRYSINLGPKNNDRKEVIASASRQYRFREELAKAGVNPEIINNYARDPALIQQSNKIQKER
;
A
#
# COMPACT_ATOMS: atom_id res chain seq x y z
N MET A 1 -43.40 -6.74 15.78
CA MET A 1 -42.00 -7.16 16.00
C MET A 1 -41.24 -7.02 14.69
N ALA A 2 -40.21 -6.17 14.62
CA ALA A 2 -39.32 -6.07 13.47
C ALA A 2 -37.88 -5.93 13.99
N MET A 3 -37.08 -6.99 13.86
CA MET A 3 -35.66 -6.96 14.19
C MET A 3 -34.88 -6.41 12.99
N THR A 4 -34.36 -5.20 13.11
CA THR A 4 -33.35 -4.66 12.21
C THR A 4 -32.03 -5.40 12.44
N LYS A 5 -31.59 -6.20 11.47
CA LYS A 5 -30.26 -6.84 11.47
C LYS A 5 -29.17 -5.77 11.35
N ALA A 6 -28.46 -5.51 12.44
CA ALA A 6 -27.27 -4.69 12.43
C ALA A 6 -26.10 -5.47 11.79
N THR A 7 -25.53 -4.91 10.71
CA THR A 7 -24.35 -5.44 10.03
C THR A 7 -23.13 -5.34 10.96
N PRO A 8 -22.35 -6.41 11.20
CA PRO A 8 -21.21 -6.33 12.12
C PRO A 8 -20.09 -5.46 11.54
N LYS A 9 -19.70 -4.41 12.28
CA LYS A 9 -18.48 -3.62 11.98
C LYS A 9 -17.28 -4.56 11.95
N ALA A 10 -16.55 -4.59 10.82
CA ALA A 10 -15.32 -5.34 10.66
C ALA A 10 -14.29 -4.89 11.72
N ARG A 11 -14.06 -5.72 12.74
CA ARG A 11 -13.03 -5.49 13.76
C ARG A 11 -11.65 -5.64 13.11
N LYS A 12 -10.76 -4.67 13.36
CA LYS A 12 -9.35 -4.77 12.96
C LYS A 12 -8.71 -5.99 13.64
N PRO A 13 -7.96 -6.82 12.90
CA PRO A 13 -7.16 -7.92 13.44
C PRO A 13 -6.23 -7.46 14.58
N LYS A 14 -6.39 -8.02 15.79
CA LYS A 14 -5.41 -7.94 16.88
C LYS A 14 -4.13 -8.67 16.44
N THR A 15 -2.95 -8.21 16.85
CA THR A 15 -1.61 -8.55 16.31
C THR A 15 -1.26 -10.04 16.20
N ASN A 16 -2.00 -10.93 16.89
CA ASN A 16 -1.89 -12.39 16.81
C ASN A 16 -2.63 -13.03 15.62
N ASN A 17 -3.40 -12.24 14.85
CA ASN A 17 -4.33 -12.74 13.84
C ASN A 17 -3.67 -13.05 12.47
N PHE A 18 -2.51 -12.47 12.14
CA PHE A 18 -1.91 -12.73 10.80
C PHE A 18 -1.36 -14.14 10.65
N LYS A 19 -0.88 -14.75 11.75
CA LYS A 19 -0.45 -16.16 11.76
C LYS A 19 -1.65 -17.08 11.54
N SER A 20 -2.75 -16.87 12.27
CA SER A 20 -3.98 -17.64 12.11
C SER A 20 -4.62 -17.45 10.74
N ILE A 21 -4.64 -16.22 10.20
CA ILE A 21 -5.10 -15.96 8.83
C ILE A 21 -4.28 -16.77 7.82
N LEU A 22 -2.95 -16.79 7.96
CA LEU A 22 -2.09 -17.56 7.06
C LEU A 22 -2.31 -19.08 7.23
N GLU A 23 -2.49 -19.58 8.45
CA GLU A 23 -2.75 -21.01 8.73
C GLU A 23 -4.08 -21.46 8.16
N GLN A 24 -5.18 -20.78 8.49
CA GLN A 24 -6.51 -21.06 7.96
C GLN A 24 -6.54 -21.00 6.43
N PHE A 25 -5.87 -20.00 5.85
CA PHE A 25 -5.76 -19.87 4.41
C PHE A 25 -4.96 -21.02 3.78
N SER A 26 -3.86 -21.42 4.42
CA SER A 26 -3.06 -22.57 3.99
C SER A 26 -3.84 -23.87 4.04
N GLU A 27 -4.59 -24.12 5.12
CA GLU A 27 -5.43 -25.30 5.29
C GLU A 27 -6.56 -25.35 4.26
N LYS A 28 -7.31 -24.26 4.10
CA LYS A 28 -8.40 -24.14 3.13
C LYS A 28 -8.01 -24.53 1.71
N TYR A 29 -6.77 -24.23 1.31
CA TYR A 29 -6.27 -24.46 -0.05
C TYR A 29 -5.19 -25.54 -0.15
N ASN A 30 -4.95 -26.29 0.94
CA ASN A 30 -3.88 -27.30 1.02
C ASN A 30 -2.50 -26.76 0.55
N LEU A 31 -2.19 -25.52 0.93
CA LEU A 31 -0.95 -24.83 0.54
C LEU A 31 0.14 -25.01 1.60
N SER A 32 1.33 -25.39 1.15
CA SER A 32 2.51 -25.58 1.98
C SER A 32 3.77 -25.05 1.30
N ALA A 33 4.91 -25.15 1.99
CA ALA A 33 6.21 -24.80 1.43
C ALA A 33 6.57 -25.66 0.21
N LYS A 34 5.94 -26.83 0.04
CA LYS A 34 6.13 -27.74 -1.10
C LYS A 34 5.34 -27.28 -2.32
N SER A 35 4.23 -26.56 -2.16
CA SER A 35 3.39 -26.08 -3.27
C SER A 35 4.18 -25.28 -4.30
N SER A 36 3.79 -25.41 -5.57
CA SER A 36 4.40 -24.66 -6.67
C SER A 36 4.03 -23.16 -6.60
N PRO A 37 4.86 -22.27 -7.18
CA PRO A 37 4.52 -20.86 -7.31
C PRO A 37 3.15 -20.62 -7.98
N LYS A 38 2.79 -21.41 -9.00
CA LYS A 38 1.49 -21.31 -9.70
C LYS A 38 0.31 -21.63 -8.78
N GLN A 39 0.42 -22.68 -7.95
CA GLN A 39 -0.60 -23.01 -6.96
C GLN A 39 -0.76 -21.90 -5.92
N LEU A 40 0.36 -21.35 -5.44
CA LEU A 40 0.34 -20.24 -4.47
C LEU A 40 -0.25 -18.95 -5.05
N SER A 41 0.04 -18.64 -6.32
CA SER A 41 -0.50 -17.42 -6.96
C SER A 41 -2.00 -17.50 -7.24
N LYS A 42 -2.57 -18.71 -7.38
CA LYS A 42 -4.00 -18.90 -7.71
C LYS A 42 -4.93 -18.20 -6.71
N HIS A 43 -4.54 -18.19 -5.43
CA HIS A 43 -5.36 -17.65 -4.34
C HIS A 43 -4.80 -16.35 -3.74
N ASN A 44 -3.75 -15.76 -4.33
CA ASN A 44 -3.08 -14.59 -3.75
C ASN A 44 -3.98 -13.34 -3.63
N LYS A 45 -4.98 -13.21 -4.51
CA LYS A 45 -5.93 -12.09 -4.47
C LYS A 45 -6.77 -12.14 -3.20
N GLU A 46 -7.26 -13.33 -2.83
CA GLU A 46 -8.07 -13.54 -1.64
C GLU A 46 -7.26 -13.29 -0.36
N LEU A 47 -6.06 -13.88 -0.25
CA LEU A 47 -5.16 -13.57 0.88
C LEU A 47 -4.83 -12.07 0.92
N GLY A 48 -4.65 -11.44 -0.24
CA GLY A 48 -4.38 -10.02 -0.38
C GLY A 48 -5.50 -9.10 0.12
N VAL A 49 -6.76 -9.54 0.08
CA VAL A 49 -7.93 -8.83 0.64
C VAL A 49 -7.93 -8.94 2.16
N SER A 50 -7.61 -10.11 2.71
CA SER A 50 -7.49 -10.33 4.17
C SER A 50 -6.31 -9.58 4.79
N LEU A 51 -5.24 -9.35 4.02
CA LEU A 51 -4.05 -8.59 4.43
C LEU A 51 -4.18 -7.12 4.02
N GLN A 52 -4.98 -6.35 4.76
CA GLN A 52 -5.08 -4.91 4.57
C GLN A 52 -3.80 -4.19 5.04
N GLY A 53 -3.19 -3.41 4.15
CA GLY A 53 -1.99 -2.62 4.44
C GLY A 53 -0.66 -3.37 4.28
N TRP A 54 0.44 -2.61 4.26
CA TRP A 54 1.79 -3.15 4.07
C TRP A 54 2.31 -3.93 5.28
N GLU A 55 1.98 -3.49 6.50
CA GLU A 55 2.43 -4.13 7.75
C GLU A 55 1.95 -5.58 7.84
N ALA A 56 0.66 -5.83 7.56
CA ALA A 56 0.09 -7.18 7.50
C ALA A 56 0.83 -8.06 6.49
N ARG A 57 1.11 -7.54 5.29
CA ARG A 57 1.88 -8.26 4.25
C ARG A 57 3.32 -8.52 4.69
N LYS A 58 3.95 -7.58 5.39
CA LYS A 58 5.32 -7.75 5.93
C LYS A 58 5.35 -8.86 6.98
N CYS A 59 4.43 -8.84 7.95
CA CYS A 59 4.32 -9.89 8.96
C CYS A 59 4.14 -11.29 8.34
N VAL A 60 3.25 -11.42 7.35
CA VAL A 60 3.06 -12.69 6.64
C VAL A 60 4.31 -13.11 5.86
N LYS A 61 5.02 -12.19 5.21
CA LYS A 61 6.29 -12.50 4.53
C LYS A 61 7.37 -12.98 5.50
N ASP A 62 7.43 -12.41 6.69
CA ASP A 62 8.37 -12.82 7.73
C ASP A 62 8.02 -14.23 8.24
N LEU A 63 6.72 -14.52 8.46
CA LEU A 63 6.24 -15.86 8.80
C LEU A 63 6.58 -16.89 7.71
N LEU A 64 6.37 -16.57 6.45
CA LEU A 64 6.72 -17.46 5.33
C LEU A 64 8.23 -17.70 5.26
N THR A 65 9.04 -16.71 5.62
CA THR A 65 10.51 -16.86 5.70
C THR A 65 10.89 -17.84 6.80
N ARG A 66 10.28 -17.74 7.99
CA ARG A 66 10.46 -18.73 9.08
C ARG A 66 10.03 -20.14 8.67
N ARG A 67 9.00 -20.27 7.84
CA ARG A 67 8.53 -21.54 7.24
C ARG A 67 9.35 -22.01 6.04
N LYS A 68 10.52 -21.42 5.78
CA LYS A 68 11.45 -21.80 4.70
C LYS A 68 10.87 -21.70 3.28
N TYR A 69 9.90 -20.81 3.05
CA TYR A 69 9.45 -20.54 1.68
C TYR A 69 10.54 -19.78 0.90
N SER A 70 10.79 -20.23 -0.33
CA SER A 70 11.71 -19.54 -1.24
C SER A 70 11.18 -18.15 -1.62
N LYS A 71 12.07 -17.24 -2.04
CA LYS A 71 11.72 -15.87 -2.45
C LYS A 71 10.60 -15.84 -3.49
N LYS A 72 10.72 -16.67 -4.55
CA LYS A 72 9.72 -16.79 -5.62
C LYS A 72 8.34 -17.21 -5.11
N LYS A 73 8.29 -18.16 -4.17
CA LYS A 73 7.03 -18.63 -3.56
C LYS A 73 6.39 -17.55 -2.69
N LYS A 74 7.20 -16.82 -1.90
CA LYS A 74 6.72 -15.68 -1.10
C LYS A 74 6.12 -14.57 -1.96
N GLU A 75 6.79 -14.23 -3.06
CA GLU A 75 6.30 -13.22 -4.01
C GLU A 75 5.03 -13.67 -4.76
N SER A 76 4.90 -14.97 -5.02
CA SER A 76 3.71 -15.53 -5.67
C SER A 76 2.47 -15.48 -4.75
N LEU A 77 2.65 -15.81 -3.48
CA LEU A 77 1.58 -15.84 -2.48
C LEU A 77 1.22 -14.44 -1.95
N VAL A 78 2.23 -13.59 -1.72
CA VAL A 78 2.07 -12.23 -1.19
C VAL A 78 2.84 -11.25 -2.10
N PRO A 79 2.26 -10.89 -3.26
CA PRO A 79 2.92 -9.97 -4.19
C PRO A 79 3.12 -8.59 -3.58
N ASP A 80 4.27 -7.97 -3.84
CA ASP A 80 4.51 -6.57 -3.46
C ASP A 80 3.90 -5.64 -4.51
N LYS A 81 2.63 -5.27 -4.32
CA LYS A 81 1.90 -4.35 -5.20
C LYS A 81 2.55 -2.96 -5.27
N ARG A 82 3.47 -2.62 -4.36
CA ARG A 82 4.20 -1.34 -4.41
C ARG A 82 5.23 -1.29 -5.53
N LYS A 83 5.58 -2.43 -6.13
CA LYS A 83 6.45 -2.51 -7.31
C LYS A 83 5.67 -2.43 -8.62
N GLU A 84 4.35 -2.48 -8.56
CA GLU A 84 3.51 -2.37 -9.74
C GLU A 84 3.53 -0.91 -10.23
N LYS A 85 3.72 -0.72 -11.54
CA LYS A 85 3.75 0.61 -12.17
C LYS A 85 2.34 1.19 -12.23
N PHE A 86 1.85 1.69 -11.09
CA PHE A 86 0.59 2.41 -11.03
C PHE A 86 0.74 3.87 -11.44
N THR A 87 -0.28 4.37 -12.13
CA THR A 87 -0.49 5.82 -12.32
C THR A 87 -0.76 6.50 -10.97
N ILE A 88 -0.72 7.82 -10.94
CA ILE A 88 -0.94 8.60 -9.71
C ILE A 88 -2.34 8.33 -9.15
N GLU A 89 -3.36 8.24 -10.01
CA GLU A 89 -4.75 7.95 -9.64
C GLU A 89 -4.88 6.57 -9.00
N LYS A 90 -4.32 5.53 -9.64
CA LYS A 90 -4.36 4.16 -9.11
C LYS A 90 -3.65 4.05 -7.76
N ARG A 91 -2.57 4.81 -7.55
CA ARG A 91 -1.89 4.88 -6.24
C ARG A 91 -2.78 5.53 -5.19
N ALA A 92 -3.47 6.61 -5.53
CA ALA A 92 -4.38 7.30 -4.61
C ALA A 92 -5.56 6.41 -4.21
N GLU A 93 -6.20 5.74 -5.17
CA GLU A 93 -7.26 4.77 -4.89
C GLU A 93 -6.77 3.64 -3.98
N TYR A 94 -5.58 3.10 -4.24
CA TYR A 94 -4.99 2.06 -3.40
C TYR A 94 -4.79 2.56 -1.96
N CYS A 95 -4.26 3.78 -1.80
CA CYS A 95 -4.04 4.38 -0.49
C CYS A 95 -5.35 4.62 0.27
N ALA A 96 -6.39 5.08 -0.43
CA ALA A 96 -7.72 5.24 0.16
C ALA A 96 -8.31 3.91 0.63
N LYS A 97 -8.21 2.86 -0.20
CA LYS A 97 -8.69 1.52 0.14
C LYS A 97 -7.94 0.89 1.32
N THR A 98 -6.63 1.11 1.43
CA THR A 98 -5.84 0.53 2.52
C THR A 98 -5.88 1.36 3.80
N GLY A 99 -6.13 2.68 3.70
CA GLY A 99 -6.08 3.61 4.83
C GLY A 99 -4.71 3.69 5.50
N ASN A 100 -3.63 3.23 4.84
CA ASN A 100 -2.31 3.15 5.43
C ASN A 100 -1.48 4.41 5.12
N LYS A 101 -1.25 5.23 6.14
CA LYS A 101 -0.45 6.46 6.06
C LYS A 101 0.98 6.26 5.56
N TRP A 102 1.60 5.11 5.85
CA TRP A 102 2.95 4.81 5.38
C TRP A 102 3.01 4.51 3.88
N ASP A 103 1.94 3.95 3.31
CA ASP A 103 1.87 3.75 1.86
C ASP A 103 1.76 5.11 1.15
N ILE A 104 0.95 6.03 1.68
CA ILE A 104 0.86 7.42 1.20
C ILE A 104 2.22 8.11 1.21
N HIS A 105 2.92 8.06 2.35
CA HIS A 105 4.23 8.69 2.50
C HIS A 105 5.25 8.16 1.49
N ARG A 106 5.32 6.84 1.36
CA ARG A 106 6.24 6.19 0.43
C ARG A 106 5.95 6.55 -1.02
N TYR A 107 4.67 6.61 -1.42
CA TYR A 107 4.32 7.02 -2.78
C TYR A 107 4.65 8.48 -3.05
N SER A 108 4.47 9.37 -2.07
CA SER A 108 4.85 10.79 -2.22
C SER A 108 6.37 10.96 -2.40
N ILE A 109 7.18 10.27 -1.59
CA ILE A 109 8.65 10.28 -1.74
C ILE A 109 9.06 9.76 -3.14
N ASN A 110 8.45 8.67 -3.60
CA ASN A 110 8.74 8.11 -4.92
C ASN A 110 8.35 9.04 -6.09
N LEU A 111 7.57 10.09 -5.85
CA LEU A 111 7.21 11.12 -6.83
C LEU A 111 8.13 12.36 -6.77
N GLY A 112 9.02 12.42 -5.78
CA GLY A 112 10.01 13.48 -5.60
C GLY A 112 11.05 13.56 -6.72
N PRO A 113 11.93 14.57 -6.66
CA PRO A 113 12.92 14.82 -7.70
C PRO A 113 13.95 13.71 -7.78
N LYS A 114 14.25 13.28 -9.01
CA LYS A 114 15.33 12.31 -9.29
C LYS A 114 16.71 12.95 -9.26
N ASN A 115 16.78 14.24 -9.52
CA ASN A 115 17.99 15.06 -9.52
C ASN A 115 17.64 16.51 -9.17
N ASN A 116 18.67 17.35 -9.01
CA ASN A 116 18.50 18.74 -8.60
C ASN A 116 18.26 19.70 -9.79
N ASP A 117 17.96 19.18 -10.99
CA ASP A 117 17.65 20.04 -12.14
C ASP A 117 16.39 20.87 -11.87
N ARG A 118 16.42 22.15 -12.25
CA ARG A 118 15.33 23.09 -12.00
C ARG A 118 14.00 22.59 -12.57
N LYS A 119 13.99 22.02 -13.78
CA LYS A 119 12.76 21.52 -14.41
C LYS A 119 12.26 20.27 -13.69
N GLU A 120 13.16 19.38 -13.26
CA GLU A 120 12.77 18.17 -12.52
C GLU A 120 12.23 18.50 -11.13
N VAL A 121 12.79 19.49 -10.42
CA VAL A 121 12.26 19.96 -9.14
C VAL A 121 10.81 20.46 -9.29
N ILE A 122 10.55 21.29 -10.30
CA ILE A 122 9.19 21.79 -10.60
C ILE A 122 8.25 20.65 -10.98
N ALA A 123 8.68 19.75 -11.88
CA ALA A 123 7.88 18.62 -12.30
C ALA A 123 7.54 17.69 -11.12
N SER A 124 8.48 17.48 -10.20
CA SER A 124 8.28 16.66 -9.00
C SER A 124 7.30 17.27 -8.02
N ALA A 125 7.42 18.57 -7.76
CA ALA A 125 6.47 19.30 -6.93
C ALA A 125 5.05 19.22 -7.52
N SER A 126 4.92 19.34 -8.85
CA SER A 126 3.65 19.16 -9.57
C SER A 126 3.09 17.74 -9.42
N ARG A 127 3.92 16.70 -9.57
CA ARG A 127 3.51 15.29 -9.37
C ARG A 127 3.02 15.03 -7.95
N GLN A 128 3.71 15.54 -6.94
CA GLN A 128 3.28 15.41 -5.54
C GLN A 128 2.01 16.22 -5.24
N TYR A 129 1.84 17.40 -5.86
CA TYR A 129 0.61 18.18 -5.77
C TYR A 129 -0.58 17.39 -6.35
N ARG A 130 -0.47 16.91 -7.59
CA ARG A 130 -1.51 16.08 -8.22
C ARG A 130 -1.84 14.83 -7.40
N PHE A 131 -0.84 14.17 -6.81
CA PHE A 131 -1.09 13.02 -5.95
C PHE A 131 -1.93 13.36 -4.72
N ARG A 132 -1.72 14.53 -4.10
CA ARG A 132 -2.53 14.99 -2.96
C ARG A 132 -3.97 15.28 -3.37
N GLU A 133 -4.19 15.86 -4.54
CA GLU A 133 -5.53 16.08 -5.08
C GLU A 133 -6.26 14.75 -5.32
N GLU A 134 -5.59 13.77 -5.92
CA GLU A 134 -6.17 12.44 -6.16
C GLU A 134 -6.46 11.70 -4.84
N LEU A 135 -5.62 11.85 -3.81
CA LEU A 135 -5.91 11.30 -2.47
C LEU A 135 -7.15 11.94 -1.85
N ALA A 136 -7.32 13.26 -1.99
CA ALA A 136 -8.49 13.96 -1.50
C ALA A 136 -9.76 13.51 -2.25
N LYS A 137 -9.70 13.40 -3.58
CA LYS A 137 -10.79 12.84 -4.41
C LYS A 137 -11.15 11.42 -4.01
N ALA A 138 -10.16 10.60 -3.65
CA ALA A 138 -10.35 9.24 -3.19
C ALA A 138 -10.86 9.14 -1.73
N GLY A 139 -11.11 10.26 -1.05
CA GLY A 139 -11.69 10.31 0.30
C GLY A 139 -10.71 10.12 1.45
N VAL A 140 -9.40 10.32 1.23
CA VAL A 140 -8.41 10.26 2.31
C VAL A 140 -8.53 11.50 3.20
N ASN A 141 -8.45 11.32 4.52
CA ASN A 141 -8.52 12.42 5.48
C ASN A 141 -7.45 13.50 5.17
N PRO A 142 -7.85 14.77 5.01
CA PRO A 142 -6.94 15.89 4.74
C PRO A 142 -5.75 15.99 5.70
N GLU A 143 -5.93 15.67 6.98
CA GLU A 143 -4.85 15.67 7.97
C GLU A 143 -3.76 14.64 7.63
N ILE A 144 -4.16 13.45 7.19
CA ILE A 144 -3.22 12.40 6.74
C ILE A 144 -2.49 12.87 5.49
N ILE A 145 -3.19 13.49 4.54
CA ILE A 145 -2.59 14.03 3.31
C ILE A 145 -1.54 15.09 3.66
N ASN A 146 -1.88 16.04 4.53
CA ASN A 146 -0.99 17.12 4.92
C ASN A 146 0.24 16.63 5.67
N ASN A 147 0.11 15.61 6.52
CA ASN A 147 1.22 15.10 7.33
C ASN A 147 2.13 14.13 6.56
N TYR A 148 1.59 13.36 5.61
CA TYR A 148 2.33 12.26 4.99
C TYR A 148 2.62 12.43 3.50
N ALA A 149 1.81 13.20 2.77
CA ALA A 149 1.99 13.41 1.33
C ALA A 149 2.58 14.77 0.96
N ARG A 150 2.67 15.72 1.90
CA ARG A 150 3.21 17.06 1.67
C ARG A 150 4.71 17.11 1.97
N ASP A 151 5.48 17.66 1.05
CA ASP A 151 6.90 17.98 1.24
C ASP A 151 7.09 19.51 1.20
N PRO A 152 7.17 20.18 2.37
CA PRO A 152 7.32 21.62 2.44
C PRO A 152 8.61 22.13 1.78
N ALA A 153 9.71 21.40 1.91
CA ALA A 153 11.01 21.81 1.38
C ALA A 153 10.99 21.80 -0.15
N LEU A 154 10.45 20.74 -0.76
CA LEU A 154 10.30 20.64 -2.21
C LEU A 154 9.39 21.75 -2.77
N ILE A 155 8.29 22.05 -2.08
CA ILE A 155 7.37 23.13 -2.46
C ILE A 155 8.08 24.49 -2.41
N GLN A 156 8.79 24.79 -1.33
CA GLN A 156 9.54 26.04 -1.19
C GLN A 156 10.60 26.18 -2.28
N GLN A 157 11.36 25.12 -2.54
CA GLN A 157 12.39 25.10 -3.58
C GLN A 157 11.79 25.31 -4.97
N SER A 158 10.70 24.61 -5.31
CA SER A 158 9.99 24.80 -6.59
C SER A 158 9.49 26.23 -6.76
N ASN A 159 8.86 26.80 -5.73
CA ASN A 159 8.34 28.16 -5.77
C ASN A 159 9.45 29.20 -5.95
N LYS A 160 10.61 29.01 -5.31
CA LYS A 160 11.77 29.88 -5.49
C LYS A 160 12.25 29.85 -6.95
N ILE A 161 12.42 28.67 -7.53
CA ILE A 161 12.85 28.50 -8.93
C ILE A 161 11.86 29.15 -9.90
N GLN A 162 10.56 29.05 -9.64
CA GLN A 162 9.53 29.65 -10.50
C GLN A 162 9.51 31.18 -10.44
N LYS A 163 9.88 31.80 -9.31
CA LYS A 163 9.96 33.26 -9.16
C LYS A 163 11.21 33.89 -9.78
N GLU A 164 12.24 33.09 -10.04
CA GLU A 164 13.47 33.53 -10.72
C GLU A 164 13.33 33.53 -12.26
N ARG A 165 12.17 33.15 -12.80
CA ARG A 165 11.83 33.20 -14.22
C ARG A 165 10.96 34.41 -14.51
#